data_AF-A0A6I1QQV9-F1
#
_entry.id   AF-A0A6I1QQV9-F1
#
_cell.length_a   1.000
_cell.length_b   1.000
_cell.length_c   1.000
_cell.angle_alpha   90.00
_cell.angle_beta   90.00
_cell.angle_gamma   90.00
#
_symmetry.space_group_name_H-M   'P 1'
#
loop_
_entity.id
_entity.type
_entity.pdbx_description
1 polymer ?
#
loop_
_entity_poly.entity_id
_entity_poly.type
_entity_poly.pdbx_seq_one_letter_code
_entity_poly.pdbx_strand_id
1 'polypeptide(L)'
;MSDRPYNAALDFVDGNVERGRGENVAFRDSSGELTYGELQERSRRFSAALGGLGVSQEDRVILLMRDTVDFPVAFWGAIRAGAIPVPLNTLLPADQSGM
;
A
#
# COMPACT_ATOMS: atom_id res chain seq x y z
N MET A 1 -18.88 -18.72 9.62
CA MET A 1 -18.09 -18.36 8.42
C MET A 1 -17.89 -16.86 8.51
N SER A 2 -16.66 -16.38 8.76
CA SER A 2 -16.45 -14.94 8.93
C SER A 2 -16.75 -14.26 7.60
N ASP A 3 -17.82 -13.46 7.56
CA ASP A 3 -18.34 -12.76 6.37
C ASP A 3 -17.44 -11.59 5.95
N ARG A 4 -16.20 -11.56 6.46
CA ARG A 4 -15.26 -10.48 6.19
C ARG A 4 -14.50 -10.82 4.92
N PRO A 5 -14.62 -10.01 3.85
CA PRO A 5 -13.92 -10.26 2.61
C PRO A 5 -12.41 -10.27 2.85
N TYR A 6 -11.73 -11.18 2.16
CA TYR A 6 -10.29 -11.33 2.18
C TYR A 6 -9.57 -10.00 1.90
N ASN A 7 -8.48 -9.72 2.62
CA ASN A 7 -7.62 -8.58 2.37
C ASN A 7 -6.16 -9.03 2.27
N ALA A 8 -5.55 -8.85 1.11
CA ALA A 8 -4.18 -9.31 0.85
C ALA A 8 -3.12 -8.70 1.79
N ALA A 9 -3.36 -7.50 2.31
CA ALA A 9 -2.43 -6.89 3.26
C ALA A 9 -2.34 -7.65 4.58
N LEU A 10 -3.35 -8.45 4.94
CA LEU A 10 -3.31 -9.30 6.13
C LEU A 10 -2.27 -10.40 5.98
N ASP A 11 -2.16 -11.05 4.83
CA ASP A 11 -1.19 -12.14 4.65
C ASP A 11 0.23 -11.62 4.39
N PHE A 12 0.34 -10.65 3.48
CA PHE A 12 1.63 -10.20 2.97
C PHE A 12 2.32 -9.19 3.89
N VAL A 13 1.55 -8.47 4.71
CA VAL A 13 2.11 -7.51 5.67
C VAL A 13 1.89 -7.97 7.10
N ASP A 14 0.64 -8.11 7.55
CA ASP A 14 0.36 -8.37 8.97
C ASP A 14 0.84 -9.76 9.39
N GLY A 15 0.69 -10.76 8.52
CA GLY A 15 1.16 -12.11 8.77
C GLY A 15 2.68 -12.21 8.91
N ASN A 16 3.47 -11.26 8.42
CA ASN A 16 4.90 -11.22 8.72
C ASN A 16 5.16 -10.76 10.16
N VAL A 17 4.45 -9.71 10.60
CA VAL A 17 4.52 -9.20 11.97
C VAL A 17 4.07 -10.26 12.98
N GLU A 18 2.94 -10.92 12.71
CA GLU A 18 2.39 -11.99 13.56
C GLU A 18 3.33 -13.19 13.71
N ARG A 19 4.15 -13.46 12.68
CA ARG A 19 5.18 -14.52 12.70
C ARG A 19 6.49 -14.06 13.34
N GLY A 20 6.51 -12.91 14.03
CA GLY A 20 7.67 -12.38 14.72
C GLY A 20 8.73 -11.76 13.79
N ARG A 21 8.38 -11.46 12.54
CA ARG A 21 9.30 -10.86 11.55
C ARG A 21 9.14 -9.35 11.41
N GLY A 22 8.57 -8.70 12.43
CA GLY A 22 8.32 -7.25 12.41
C GLY A 22 9.57 -6.41 12.16
N GLU A 23 10.70 -6.81 12.78
CA GLU A 23 11.99 -6.13 12.64
C GLU A 23 12.73 -6.48 11.34
N ASN A 24 12.25 -7.46 10.56
CA ASN A 24 12.88 -7.80 9.29
C ASN A 24 12.58 -6.71 8.26
N VAL A 25 13.60 -6.39 7.46
CA VAL A 25 13.50 -5.45 6.35
C VAL A 25 12.54 -6.00 5.29
N ALA A 26 11.52 -5.22 4.93
CA ALA A 26 10.59 -5.53 3.84
C ALA A 26 11.00 -4.84 2.54
N PHE A 27 11.40 -3.57 2.62
CA PHE A 27 11.86 -2.76 1.49
C PHE A 27 13.09 -1.94 1.85
N ARG A 28 13.92 -1.63 0.85
CA ARG A 28 15.10 -0.76 0.99
C ARG A 28 15.23 0.10 -0.26
N ASP A 29 15.52 1.38 -0.08
CA ASP A 29 15.88 2.30 -1.16
C ASP A 29 17.16 3.07 -0.80
N SER A 30 17.50 4.10 -1.59
CA SER A 30 18.68 4.93 -1.35
C SER A 30 18.62 5.78 -0.07
N SER A 31 17.42 5.97 0.48
CA SER A 31 17.15 6.81 1.65
C SER A 31 17.03 5.99 2.95
N GLY A 32 16.82 4.68 2.85
CA GLY A 32 16.87 3.79 4.01
C GLY A 32 16.09 2.50 3.84
N GLU A 33 15.64 1.98 4.99
CA GLU A 33 14.96 0.71 5.11
C GLU A 33 13.56 0.90 5.68
N LEU A 34 12.66 0.00 5.32
CA LEU A 34 11.33 -0.11 5.85
C LEU A 34 11.11 -1.54 6.34
N THR A 35 10.93 -1.72 7.64
CA THR A 35 10.66 -3.04 8.22
C THR A 35 9.19 -3.45 8.03
N TYR A 36 8.87 -4.73 8.26
CA TYR A 36 7.47 -5.18 8.21
C TYR A 36 6.59 -4.51 9.28
N GLY A 37 7.14 -4.24 10.47
CA GLY A 37 6.43 -3.52 11.53
C GLY A 37 6.10 -2.08 11.13
N GLU A 38 7.07 -1.38 10.54
CA GLU A 38 6.84 -0.03 10.03
C GLU A 38 5.90 0.00 8.83
N LEU A 39 6.02 -0.96 7.91
CA LEU A 39 5.12 -1.09 6.77
C LEU A 39 3.68 -1.32 7.22
N GLN A 40 3.47 -2.20 8.21
CA GLN A 40 2.15 -2.42 8.82
C GLN A 40 1.58 -1.12 9.37
N GLU A 41 2.33 -0.44 10.23
CA GLU A 41 1.88 0.77 10.90
C GLU A 41 1.57 1.90 9.89
N ARG A 42 2.51 2.18 8.98
CA ARG A 42 2.36 3.23 7.97
C ARG A 42 1.21 2.94 7.00
N SER A 43 1.05 1.69 6.54
CA SER A 43 -0.05 1.33 5.63
C SER A 43 -1.42 1.37 6.30
N ARG A 44 -1.52 1.03 7.60
CA ARG A 44 -2.77 1.21 8.39
C ARG A 44 -3.13 2.69 8.51
N ARG A 45 -2.16 3.56 8.81
CA ARG A 45 -2.39 5.00 8.86
C ARG A 45 -2.82 5.57 7.51
N PHE A 46 -2.20 5.13 6.42
CA PHE A 46 -2.59 5.54 5.06
C PHE A 46 -4.03 5.09 4.72
N SER A 47 -4.40 3.86 5.05
CA SER A 47 -5.77 3.35 4.88
C SER A 47 -6.79 4.20 5.63
N ALA A 48 -6.51 4.56 6.89
CA ALA A 48 -7.38 5.43 7.67
C ALA A 48 -7.49 6.84 7.06
N ALA A 49 -6.40 7.38 6.54
CA ALA A 49 -6.40 8.68 5.84
C ALA A 49 -7.25 8.64 4.58
N LEU A 50 -7.18 7.59 3.77
CA LEU A 50 -8.04 7.40 2.59
C LEU A 50 -9.52 7.36 2.98
N GLY A 51 -9.86 6.63 4.04
CA GLY A 51 -11.24 6.62 4.56
C GLY A 51 -11.71 8.00 5.02
N GLY A 52 -10.83 8.78 5.65
CA GLY A 52 -11.10 10.18 6.01
C GLY A 52 -11.31 11.12 4.81
N LEU A 53 -10.79 10.76 3.63
CA LEU A 53 -11.00 11.45 2.35
C LEU A 53 -12.23 10.93 1.59
N GLY A 54 -12.97 9.97 2.13
CA GLY A 54 -14.17 9.40 1.52
C GLY A 54 -13.92 8.26 0.53
N VAL A 55 -12.69 7.75 0.43
CA VAL A 55 -12.38 6.58 -0.41
C VAL A 55 -13.08 5.36 0.17
N SER A 56 -13.85 4.70 -0.69
CA SER A 56 -14.64 3.52 -0.37
C SER A 56 -14.04 2.26 -1.01
N GLN A 57 -14.60 1.11 -0.66
CA GLN A 57 -14.25 -0.15 -1.31
C GLN A 57 -14.48 -0.04 -2.82
N GLU A 58 -13.62 -0.69 -3.62
CA GLU A 58 -13.66 -0.73 -5.09
C GLU A 58 -13.28 0.58 -5.79
N ASP A 59 -13.12 1.69 -5.07
CA ASP A 59 -12.57 2.92 -5.62
C ASP A 59 -11.15 2.71 -6.14
N ARG A 60 -10.80 3.42 -7.20
CA ARG A 60 -9.47 3.37 -7.82
C ARG A 60 -8.63 4.52 -7.30
N VAL A 61 -7.47 4.20 -6.73
CA VAL A 61 -6.53 5.20 -6.20
C VAL A 61 -5.28 5.20 -7.09
N ILE A 62 -5.11 6.28 -7.86
CA ILE A 62 -3.90 6.48 -8.66
C ILE A 62 -2.72 6.77 -7.74
N LEU A 63 -1.64 6.00 -7.89
CA LEU A 63 -0.36 6.22 -7.21
C LEU A 63 0.61 6.83 -8.22
N LEU A 64 0.69 8.17 -8.23
CA LEU A 64 1.66 8.92 -9.02
C LEU A 64 2.80 9.39 -8.11
N MET A 65 3.76 8.50 -7.88
CA MET A 65 4.88 8.74 -6.97
C MET A 65 6.12 7.97 -7.42
N ARG A 66 7.27 8.34 -6.87
CA ARG A 66 8.56 7.68 -7.16
C ARG A 66 8.59 6.27 -6.55
N ASP A 67 9.47 5.43 -7.09
CA ASP A 67 9.79 4.10 -6.57
C ASP A 67 10.66 4.19 -5.28
N THR A 68 10.08 4.72 -4.20
CA THR A 68 10.70 4.78 -2.85
C THR A 68 9.98 3.85 -1.89
N VAL A 69 10.49 3.71 -0.66
CA VAL A 69 9.81 2.95 0.41
C VAL A 69 8.41 3.45 0.76
N ASP A 70 8.02 4.65 0.32
CA ASP A 70 6.66 5.16 0.49
C ASP A 70 5.66 4.53 -0.47
N PHE A 71 6.12 4.06 -1.64
CA PHE A 71 5.26 3.38 -2.62
C PHE A 71 4.57 2.14 -2.03
N PRO A 72 5.28 1.16 -1.42
CA PRO A 72 4.63 0.01 -0.81
C PRO A 72 3.71 0.39 0.36
N VAL A 73 3.99 1.49 1.08
CA VAL A 73 3.08 2.01 2.11
C VAL A 73 1.74 2.42 1.49
N ALA A 74 1.77 3.22 0.43
CA ALA A 74 0.56 3.68 -0.25
C ALA A 74 -0.20 2.53 -0.93
N PHE A 75 0.54 1.63 -1.60
CA PHE A 75 -0.02 0.45 -2.27
C PHE A 75 -0.77 -0.46 -1.29
N TRP A 76 -0.11 -0.88 -0.20
CA TRP A 76 -0.75 -1.73 0.80
C TRP A 76 -1.83 -1.00 1.60
N GLY A 77 -1.68 0.32 1.82
CA GLY A 77 -2.71 1.11 2.49
C GLY A 77 -3.99 1.25 1.65
N ALA A 78 -3.89 1.39 0.33
CA ALA A 78 -5.04 1.35 -0.58
C ALA A 78 -5.74 -0.02 -0.55
N ILE A 79 -4.97 -1.12 -0.64
CA ILE A 79 -5.51 -2.48 -0.51
C ILE A 79 -6.21 -2.68 0.84
N ARG A 80 -5.63 -2.18 1.95
CA ARG A 80 -6.26 -2.22 3.28
C ARG A 80 -7.59 -1.48 3.32
N ALA A 81 -7.70 -0.35 2.63
CA ALA A 81 -8.94 0.40 2.50
C ALA A 81 -9.99 -0.32 1.62
N GLY A 82 -9.63 -1.42 0.95
CA GLY A 82 -10.49 -2.11 -0.02
C GLY A 82 -10.52 -1.43 -1.38
N ALA A 83 -9.64 -0.45 -1.60
CA ALA A 83 -9.48 0.27 -2.85
C ALA A 83 -8.51 -0.47 -3.80
N ILE A 84 -8.58 -0.13 -5.08
CA ILE A 84 -7.73 -0.66 -6.15
C ILE A 84 -6.60 0.34 -6.40
N PRO A 85 -5.36 0.08 -5.91
CA PRO A 85 -4.22 0.92 -6.26
C PRO A 85 -3.90 0.80 -7.76
N VAL A 86 -3.70 1.93 -8.41
CA VAL A 86 -3.30 2.02 -9.83
C VAL A 86 -1.94 2.73 -9.90
N PRO A 87 -0.83 1.99 -9.93
CA PRO A 87 0.50 2.57 -10.10
C PRO A 87 0.63 3.20 -11.48
N LEU A 88 0.95 4.49 -11.54
CA LEU A 88 1.32 5.15 -12.78
C LEU A 88 2.81 5.45 -12.74
N ASN A 89 3.51 5.01 -13.78
CA ASN A 89 4.93 5.33 -13.93
C ASN A 89 5.11 6.84 -14.11
N THR A 90 5.89 7.46 -13.23
CA THR A 90 6.20 8.90 -13.27
C THR A 90 7.02 9.33 -14.50
N LEU A 91 7.54 8.37 -15.28
CA LEU A 91 8.29 8.60 -16.52
C LEU A 91 7.47 8.27 -17.78
N LEU A 92 6.16 7.97 -17.64
CA LEU A 92 5.28 7.84 -18.81
C LEU A 92 5.17 9.19 -19.51
N PRO A 93 5.57 9.32 -20.78
CA PRO A 93 5.29 10.52 -21.57
C PRO A 93 3.77 10.72 -21.62
N ALA A 94 3.32 11.98 -21.50
CA ALA A 94 1.90 12.36 -21.50
C ALA A 94 1.10 11.95 -22.75
N ASP A 95 1.77 11.39 -23.76
CA ASP A 95 1.26 11.03 -25.08
C ASP A 95 0.60 9.64 -25.15
N GLN A 96 0.82 8.73 -24.20
CA GLN A 96 0.26 7.37 -24.27
C GLN A 96 -1.04 7.14 -23.49
N SER A 97 -1.80 8.19 -23.18
CA SER A 97 -3.25 8.02 -23.00
C SER A 97 -3.88 7.98 -24.39
N GLY A 98 -4.13 6.79 -24.93
CA GLY A 98 -4.90 6.61 -26.16
C GLY A 98 -6.34 7.11 -26.02
N MET A 99 -6.50 8.43 -26.05
CA MET A 99 -7.73 9.21 -26.19
C MET A 99 -7.60 10.05 -27.46
#